data_AF-A0A972H662-F1
#
_entry.id   AF-A0A972H662-F1
#
_cell.length_a   1.000
_cell.length_b   1.000
_cell.length_c   1.000
_cell.angle_alpha   90.00
_cell.angle_beta   90.00
_cell.angle_gamma   90.00
#
_symmetry.space_group_name_H-M   'P 1'
#
loop_
_entity.id
_entity.type
_entity.pdbx_description
1 polymer ?
#
loop_
_entity_poly.entity_id
_entity_poly.type
_entity_poly.pdbx_seq_one_letter_code
_entity_poly.pdbx_strand_id
1 'polypeptide(L)'
;MKKIVLLGLVICLFMWRMGGIAEAVPVTWSYNGHSYEVISANSTTWAEARTQAHDKGAGWDLATITSIEEQNFITNLLGPAPGNLVEYYIGGVETSSNVYEWVTGEAFSFSFWGAGEPNNPMIEPYIALDGRHPNWGWNDYTGAGSSFILGYVAELHITNSVPEPGTILLLGSGLAGLLFRRKKKEIL
;
A
#
# COMPACT_ATOMS: atom_id res chain seq x y z
N MET A 1 42.62 -18.99 -52.38
CA MET A 1 43.08 -18.77 -51.00
C MET A 1 42.33 -17.58 -50.41
N LYS A 2 41.67 -17.82 -49.27
CA LYS A 2 41.16 -16.88 -48.24
C LYS A 2 40.01 -15.90 -48.59
N LYS A 3 38.94 -16.09 -47.82
CA LYS A 3 37.65 -15.37 -47.72
C LYS A 3 37.84 -14.02 -47.00
N ILE A 4 37.06 -13.01 -47.34
CA ILE A 4 36.65 -11.95 -46.39
C ILE A 4 35.17 -11.65 -46.63
N VAL A 5 34.33 -12.15 -45.73
CA VAL A 5 32.91 -11.82 -45.59
C VAL A 5 32.85 -10.55 -44.75
N LEU A 6 32.33 -9.45 -45.29
CA LEU A 6 32.04 -8.25 -44.52
C LEU A 6 30.56 -8.28 -44.13
N LEU A 7 30.24 -8.93 -43.01
CA LEU A 7 28.91 -8.85 -42.41
C LEU A 7 29.06 -8.92 -40.89
N GLY A 8 28.58 -7.89 -40.20
CA GLY A 8 28.38 -7.93 -38.75
C GLY A 8 29.26 -6.98 -37.97
N LEU A 9 28.91 -5.69 -37.94
CA LEU A 9 29.41 -4.76 -36.94
C LEU A 9 28.42 -3.60 -36.69
N VAL A 10 27.12 -3.88 -36.58
CA VAL A 10 26.13 -2.87 -36.11
C VAL A 10 25.01 -3.48 -35.25
N ILE A 11 25.23 -4.59 -34.54
CA ILE A 11 24.19 -5.17 -33.65
C ILE A 11 24.59 -5.18 -32.16
N CYS A 12 25.87 -4.97 -31.81
CA CYS A 12 26.33 -5.18 -30.44
C CYS A 12 26.45 -3.94 -29.54
N LEU A 13 25.78 -2.81 -29.84
CA LEU A 13 25.78 -1.65 -28.93
C LEU A 13 24.38 -1.29 -28.37
N PHE A 14 23.35 -2.08 -28.66
CA PHE A 14 22.01 -1.88 -28.11
C PHE A 14 21.54 -3.01 -27.17
N MET A 15 22.45 -3.87 -26.70
CA MET A 15 22.12 -4.95 -25.75
C MET A 15 22.75 -4.76 -24.37
N TRP A 16 23.08 -3.52 -23.98
CA TRP A 16 23.55 -3.23 -22.63
C TRP A 16 22.81 -2.05 -21.99
N ARG A 17 21.48 -2.02 -22.11
CA ARG A 17 20.62 -1.10 -21.31
C ARG A 17 19.27 -1.70 -20.93
N MET A 18 19.20 -3.00 -20.70
CA MET A 18 18.07 -3.58 -19.96
C MET A 18 18.57 -4.26 -18.69
N GLY A 19 19.32 -3.50 -17.88
CA GLY A 19 19.14 -3.63 -16.44
C GLY A 19 17.79 -3.01 -16.12
N GLY A 20 16.71 -3.74 -16.40
CA GLY A 20 15.41 -3.37 -15.88
C GLY A 20 15.53 -3.42 -14.37
N ILE A 21 15.33 -2.29 -13.71
CA ILE A 21 14.92 -2.29 -12.31
C ILE A 21 13.64 -3.13 -12.28
N ALA A 22 13.67 -4.26 -11.59
CA ALA A 22 12.46 -5.00 -11.30
C ALA A 22 11.64 -4.11 -10.36
N GLU A 23 10.77 -3.27 -10.91
CA GLU A 23 9.70 -2.70 -10.10
C GLU A 23 8.83 -3.87 -9.66
N ALA A 24 8.71 -4.06 -8.34
CA ALA A 24 7.80 -5.06 -7.80
C ALA A 24 6.39 -4.65 -8.22
N VAL A 25 5.77 -5.44 -9.08
CA VAL A 25 4.42 -5.16 -9.55
C VAL A 25 3.44 -5.57 -8.46
N PRO A 26 2.49 -4.70 -8.05
CA PRO A 26 1.44 -5.11 -7.13
C PRO A 26 0.70 -6.36 -7.61
N VAL A 27 0.38 -7.25 -6.67
CA VAL A 27 -0.39 -8.46 -6.95
C VAL A 27 -1.83 -8.26 -6.51
N THR A 28 -2.75 -8.28 -7.46
CA THR A 28 -4.19 -8.18 -7.19
C THR A 28 -4.72 -9.50 -6.63
N TRP A 29 -5.36 -9.43 -5.46
CA TRP A 29 -6.13 -10.56 -4.95
C TRP A 29 -7.54 -10.52 -5.54
N SER A 30 -7.90 -11.55 -6.29
CA SER A 30 -9.17 -11.54 -7.06
C SER A 30 -10.44 -11.57 -6.21
N TYR A 31 -10.34 -11.85 -4.91
CA TYR A 31 -11.52 -12.01 -4.04
C TYR A 31 -12.09 -10.68 -3.56
N ASN A 32 -11.23 -9.75 -3.09
CA ASN A 32 -11.64 -8.39 -2.73
C ASN A 32 -11.28 -7.36 -3.82
N GLY A 33 -10.49 -7.73 -4.83
CA GLY A 33 -10.04 -6.85 -5.91
C GLY A 33 -8.92 -5.89 -5.50
N HIS A 34 -8.47 -5.93 -4.25
CA HIS A 34 -7.38 -5.08 -3.77
C HIS A 34 -6.04 -5.59 -4.30
N SER A 35 -5.04 -4.71 -4.35
CA SER A 35 -3.70 -5.09 -4.81
C SER A 35 -2.66 -4.88 -3.73
N TYR A 36 -1.73 -5.80 -3.58
CA TYR A 36 -0.79 -5.83 -2.46
C TYR A 36 0.64 -5.85 -2.97
N GLU A 37 1.55 -5.24 -2.21
CA GLU A 37 2.96 -5.21 -2.53
C GLU A 37 3.78 -5.33 -1.23
N VAL A 38 4.72 -6.28 -1.21
CA VAL A 38 5.70 -6.38 -0.12
C VAL A 38 6.85 -5.42 -0.44
N ILE A 39 7.01 -4.40 0.40
CA ILE A 39 8.05 -3.39 0.22
C ILE A 39 9.21 -3.70 1.17
N SER A 40 10.42 -3.78 0.61
CA SER A 40 11.64 -3.86 1.41
C SER A 40 12.06 -2.47 1.86
N ALA A 41 12.03 -2.24 3.18
CA ALA A 41 12.37 -0.97 3.81
C ALA A 41 13.01 -1.23 5.18
N ASN A 42 14.27 -1.67 5.16
CA ASN A 42 14.98 -2.08 6.37
C ASN A 42 15.02 -0.96 7.42
N SER A 43 14.70 -1.31 8.67
CA SER A 43 14.67 -0.39 9.80
C SER A 43 13.72 0.80 9.63
N THR A 44 12.73 0.73 8.74
CA THR A 44 11.67 1.74 8.68
C THR A 44 10.89 1.76 9.98
N THR A 45 10.41 2.92 10.41
CA THR A 45 9.36 3.02 11.44
C THR A 45 7.99 2.73 10.83
N TRP A 46 6.99 2.44 11.67
CA TRP A 46 5.61 2.24 11.19
C TRP A 46 5.05 3.50 10.53
N ALA A 47 5.32 4.67 11.10
CA ALA A 47 4.88 5.96 10.54
C ALA A 47 5.52 6.27 9.18
N GLU A 48 6.82 5.97 9.01
CA GLU A 48 7.50 6.08 7.73
C GLU A 48 6.97 5.06 6.72
N ALA A 49 6.71 3.82 7.13
CA ALA A 49 6.14 2.80 6.27
C ALA A 49 4.76 3.21 5.73
N ARG A 50 3.92 3.76 6.61
CA ARG A 50 2.60 4.29 6.22
C ARG A 50 2.72 5.48 5.26
N THR A 51 3.62 6.40 5.53
CA THR A 51 3.89 7.55 4.64
C THR A 51 4.35 7.06 3.27
N GLN A 52 5.30 6.12 3.22
CA GLN A 52 5.80 5.54 1.96
C GLN A 52 4.72 4.75 1.21
N ALA A 53 3.78 4.10 1.92
CA ALA A 53 2.61 3.49 1.28
C ALA A 53 1.73 4.56 0.60
N HIS A 54 1.41 5.65 1.30
CA HIS A 54 0.65 6.78 0.74
C HIS A 54 1.34 7.43 -0.46
N ASP A 55 2.68 7.53 -0.44
CA ASP A 55 3.48 8.09 -1.54
C ASP A 55 3.39 7.28 -2.84
N LYS A 56 2.91 6.02 -2.80
CA LYS A 56 2.64 5.21 -4.00
C LYS A 56 1.44 5.72 -4.81
N GLY A 57 0.55 6.50 -4.19
CA GLY A 57 -0.58 7.16 -4.84
C GLY A 57 -1.90 7.00 -4.10
N ALA A 58 -2.95 7.59 -4.67
CA ALA A 58 -4.29 7.53 -4.08
C ALA A 58 -4.79 6.09 -3.93
N GLY A 59 -5.34 5.78 -2.75
CA GLY A 59 -5.88 4.45 -2.42
C GLY A 59 -4.87 3.48 -1.83
N TRP A 60 -3.58 3.83 -1.80
CA TRP A 60 -2.57 3.04 -1.09
C TRP A 60 -2.55 3.39 0.40
N ASP A 61 -2.45 2.38 1.27
CA ASP A 61 -2.11 2.48 2.70
C ASP A 61 -1.36 1.20 3.12
N LEU A 62 -1.01 1.05 4.40
CA LEU A 62 -0.56 -0.23 4.94
C LEU A 62 -1.69 -1.26 4.87
N ALA A 63 -1.31 -2.50 4.55
CA ALA A 63 -2.27 -3.58 4.35
C ALA A 63 -3.10 -3.89 5.58
N THR A 64 -4.37 -4.19 5.36
CA THR A 64 -5.29 -4.72 6.36
C THR A 64 -5.50 -6.21 6.11
N ILE A 65 -5.90 -6.93 7.16
CA ILE A 65 -6.14 -8.36 7.07
C ILE A 65 -7.44 -8.67 7.81
N THR A 66 -8.49 -8.90 7.03
CA THR A 66 -9.87 -9.03 7.50
C THR A 66 -10.40 -10.47 7.43
N SER A 67 -9.61 -11.40 6.89
CA SER A 67 -9.97 -12.81 6.74
C SER A 67 -8.75 -13.74 6.74
N ILE A 68 -8.99 -15.04 6.95
CA ILE A 68 -7.93 -16.04 6.86
C ILE A 68 -7.42 -16.22 5.41
N GLU A 69 -8.29 -16.04 4.42
CA GLU A 69 -7.92 -16.09 3.01
C GLU A 69 -6.97 -14.96 2.62
N GLU A 70 -7.18 -13.76 3.17
CA GLU A 70 -6.31 -12.60 3.01
C GLU A 70 -4.96 -12.79 3.71
N GLN A 71 -4.95 -13.31 4.94
CA GLN A 71 -3.72 -13.70 5.65
C GLN A 71 -2.90 -14.70 4.82
N ASN A 72 -3.56 -15.71 4.26
CA ASN A 72 -2.91 -16.71 3.41
C ASN A 72 -2.38 -16.10 2.11
N PHE A 73 -3.11 -15.16 1.51
CA PHE A 73 -2.66 -14.44 0.32
C PHE A 73 -1.37 -13.65 0.60
N ILE A 74 -1.34 -12.85 1.67
CA ILE A 74 -0.15 -12.09 2.08
C ILE A 74 1.01 -13.03 2.46
N THR A 75 0.73 -14.14 3.16
CA THR A 75 1.73 -15.18 3.47
C THR A 75 2.35 -15.74 2.19
N ASN A 76 1.57 -15.98 1.14
CA ASN A 76 2.09 -16.46 -0.14
C ASN A 76 2.96 -15.41 -0.86
N LEU A 77 2.67 -14.11 -0.69
CA LEU A 77 3.51 -13.04 -1.24
C LEU A 77 4.87 -12.95 -0.53
N LEU A 78 4.88 -13.11 0.80
CA LEU A 78 6.10 -13.11 1.61
C LEU A 78 6.91 -14.42 1.45
N GLY A 79 6.22 -15.51 1.13
CA GLY A 79 6.77 -16.86 1.18
C GLY A 79 6.72 -17.46 2.60
N PRO A 80 7.24 -18.69 2.78
CA PRO A 80 7.23 -19.35 4.07
C PRO A 80 7.92 -18.52 5.15
N ALA A 81 7.31 -18.44 6.33
CA ALA A 81 7.92 -17.79 7.48
C ALA A 81 9.27 -18.45 7.81
N PRO A 82 10.35 -17.67 7.97
CA PRO A 82 11.71 -18.21 8.10
C PRO A 82 12.03 -18.85 9.45
N GLY A 83 11.16 -18.71 10.46
CA GLY A 83 11.38 -19.23 11.81
C GLY A 83 12.40 -18.42 12.63
N ASN A 84 12.72 -17.20 12.22
CA ASN A 84 13.59 -16.27 12.95
C ASN A 84 12.92 -14.89 13.06
N LEU A 85 13.50 -14.03 13.92
CA LEU A 85 12.96 -12.69 14.19
C LEU A 85 13.21 -11.77 12.99
N VAL A 86 12.21 -11.67 12.13
CA VAL A 86 12.11 -10.71 11.03
C VAL A 86 10.65 -10.30 10.89
N GLU A 87 10.41 -9.04 10.60
CA GLU A 87 9.07 -8.47 10.70
C GLU A 87 8.74 -7.54 9.53
N TYR A 88 7.44 -7.47 9.20
CA TYR A 88 6.88 -6.55 8.21
C TYR A 88 5.67 -5.82 8.80
N TYR A 89 5.65 -4.49 8.75
CA TYR A 89 4.49 -3.74 9.25
C TYR A 89 3.24 -3.94 8.39
N ILE A 90 2.09 -3.92 9.08
CA ILE A 90 0.74 -3.84 8.51
C ILE A 90 -0.07 -2.73 9.21
N GLY A 91 -1.27 -2.48 8.71
CA GLY A 91 -2.07 -1.31 9.05
C GLY A 91 -2.86 -1.37 10.36
N GLY A 92 -2.50 -2.25 11.29
CA GLY A 92 -3.20 -2.36 12.57
C GLY A 92 -2.66 -1.36 13.59
N VAL A 93 -3.54 -0.64 14.26
CA VAL A 93 -3.20 0.30 15.34
C VAL A 93 -4.09 0.10 16.56
N GLU A 94 -3.51 0.10 17.74
CA GLU A 94 -4.23 0.06 19.01
C GLU A 94 -4.75 1.45 19.37
N THR A 95 -6.06 1.59 19.56
CA THR A 95 -6.71 2.86 19.92
C THR A 95 -7.06 2.95 21.41
N SER A 96 -7.18 1.80 22.08
CA SER A 96 -7.27 1.66 23.53
C SER A 96 -6.80 0.27 23.94
N SER A 97 -6.52 0.02 25.22
CA SER A 97 -5.89 -1.23 25.67
C SER A 97 -6.59 -2.48 25.12
N ASN A 98 -5.86 -3.28 24.33
CA ASN A 98 -6.31 -4.47 23.60
C ASN A 98 -7.44 -4.23 22.58
N VAL A 99 -7.59 -3.00 22.09
CA VAL A 99 -8.56 -2.63 21.06
C VAL A 99 -7.80 -2.09 19.87
N TYR A 100 -7.88 -2.82 18.76
CA TYR A 100 -7.19 -2.51 17.52
C TYR A 100 -8.18 -2.08 16.44
N GLU A 101 -7.72 -1.17 15.59
CA GLU A 101 -8.42 -0.67 14.41
C GLU A 101 -7.51 -0.74 13.20
N TRP A 102 -8.10 -0.90 12.02
CA TRP A 102 -7.38 -0.82 10.76
C TRP A 102 -7.27 0.63 10.29
N VAL A 103 -6.11 0.99 9.73
CA VAL A 103 -5.86 2.31 9.12
C VAL A 103 -6.85 2.73 8.04
N THR A 104 -7.57 1.77 7.46
CA THR A 104 -8.58 1.94 6.41
C THR A 104 -9.99 2.17 6.95
N GLY A 105 -10.20 1.94 8.26
CA GLY A 105 -11.53 1.95 8.90
C GLY A 105 -12.35 0.68 8.70
N GLU A 106 -11.78 -0.36 8.08
CA GLU A 106 -12.41 -1.68 8.01
C GLU A 106 -12.60 -2.29 9.40
N ALA A 107 -13.61 -3.15 9.55
CA ALA A 107 -13.92 -3.75 10.85
C ALA A 107 -12.80 -4.71 11.30
N PHE A 108 -12.25 -4.48 12.50
CA PHE A 108 -11.31 -5.39 13.15
C PHE A 108 -12.06 -6.60 13.75
N SER A 109 -12.51 -7.51 12.89
CA SER A 109 -13.33 -8.68 13.25
C SER A 109 -12.59 -10.02 13.11
N PHE A 110 -11.38 -9.98 12.57
CA PHE A 110 -10.49 -11.11 12.39
C PHE A 110 -9.14 -10.78 13.04
N SER A 111 -8.53 -11.78 13.67
CA SER A 111 -7.15 -11.66 14.15
C SER A 111 -6.36 -12.94 13.90
N PHE A 112 -5.06 -12.77 13.65
CA PHE A 112 -4.13 -13.86 13.43
C PHE A 112 -2.87 -13.70 14.28
N TRP A 113 -3.07 -13.36 15.55
CA TRP A 113 -1.99 -13.19 16.54
C TRP A 113 -1.09 -14.42 16.63
N GLY A 114 0.20 -14.16 16.73
CA GLY A 114 1.21 -15.14 17.09
C GLY A 114 0.93 -15.76 18.46
N ALA A 115 1.49 -16.94 18.70
CA ALA A 115 1.32 -17.59 19.99
C ALA A 115 1.95 -16.74 21.11
N GLY A 116 1.11 -16.21 21.99
CA GLY A 116 1.53 -15.31 23.07
C GLY A 116 1.19 -13.84 22.83
N GLU A 117 0.74 -13.47 21.62
CA GLU A 117 0.44 -12.10 21.24
C GLU A 117 -1.06 -11.76 21.28
N PRO A 118 -1.43 -10.48 21.44
CA PRO A 118 -0.54 -9.36 21.79
C PRO A 118 -0.07 -9.43 23.25
N ASN A 119 1.17 -8.99 23.53
CA ASN A 119 1.77 -9.14 24.87
C ASN A 119 2.19 -7.82 25.56
N ASN A 120 2.19 -6.69 24.85
CA ASN A 120 2.54 -5.37 25.39
C ASN A 120 1.53 -4.25 24.99
N PRO A 121 0.22 -4.41 25.31
CA PRO A 121 -0.79 -3.42 24.97
C PRO A 121 -0.46 -2.03 25.56
N MET A 122 -0.79 -0.99 24.81
CA MET A 122 -0.47 0.43 24.95
C MET A 122 1.01 0.82 24.82
N ILE A 123 1.93 -0.13 24.92
CA ILE A 123 3.38 0.09 24.71
C ILE A 123 3.75 -0.20 23.25
N GLU A 124 3.10 -1.19 22.66
CA GLU A 124 3.32 -1.68 21.32
C GLU A 124 2.06 -1.50 20.46
N PRO A 125 1.72 -0.27 20.06
CA PRO A 125 0.40 0.01 19.51
C PRO A 125 0.24 -0.40 18.04
N TYR A 126 1.23 -0.99 17.39
CA TYR A 126 1.19 -1.28 15.95
C TYR A 126 1.30 -2.77 15.68
N ILE A 127 0.77 -3.24 14.55
CA ILE A 127 0.83 -4.65 14.19
C ILE A 127 1.94 -4.91 13.15
N ALA A 128 2.74 -5.95 13.38
CA ALA A 128 3.69 -6.49 12.43
C ALA A 128 3.46 -7.99 12.19
N LEU A 129 3.76 -8.45 10.97
CA LEU A 129 3.84 -9.86 10.61
C LEU A 129 5.19 -10.42 11.06
N ASP A 130 5.21 -11.47 11.87
CA ASP A 130 6.45 -11.97 12.49
C ASP A 130 6.87 -13.34 11.95
N GLY A 131 8.09 -13.40 11.42
CA GLY A 131 8.71 -14.58 10.82
C GLY A 131 9.01 -15.71 11.81
N ARG A 132 8.94 -15.48 13.12
CA ARG A 132 9.03 -16.54 14.15
C ARG A 132 7.79 -17.42 14.19
N HIS A 133 6.65 -16.90 13.73
CA HIS A 133 5.36 -17.58 13.80
C HIS A 133 4.99 -18.25 12.47
N PRO A 134 4.35 -19.43 12.50
CA PRO A 134 3.86 -20.06 11.29
C PRO A 134 2.86 -19.14 10.57
N ASN A 135 2.94 -19.09 9.24
CA ASN A 135 2.11 -18.23 8.40
C ASN A 135 2.14 -16.74 8.79
N TRP A 136 3.29 -16.25 9.28
CA TRP A 136 3.47 -14.86 9.65
C TRP A 136 2.42 -14.35 10.64
N GLY A 137 2.27 -15.08 11.75
CA GLY A 137 1.43 -14.65 12.88
C GLY A 137 1.77 -13.22 13.33
N TRP A 138 0.76 -12.51 13.80
CA TRP A 138 0.91 -11.08 14.13
C TRP A 138 1.60 -10.89 15.48
N ASN A 139 2.44 -9.87 15.55
CA ASN A 139 3.05 -9.37 16.76
C ASN A 139 2.62 -7.90 16.98
N ASP A 140 2.33 -7.52 18.21
CA ASP A 140 2.25 -6.11 18.56
C ASP A 140 3.68 -5.54 18.64
N TYR A 141 3.89 -4.33 18.12
CA TYR A 141 5.20 -3.72 18.02
C TYR A 141 5.19 -2.24 18.38
N THR A 142 6.30 -1.75 18.94
CA THR A 142 6.50 -0.33 19.32
C THR A 142 6.32 0.68 18.16
N GLY A 143 6.43 0.22 16.91
CA GLY A 143 6.45 1.04 15.70
C GLY A 143 7.81 1.71 15.42
N ALA A 144 8.83 1.45 16.25
CA ALA A 144 10.17 1.95 16.04
C ALA A 144 10.92 1.14 14.97
N GLY A 145 11.76 1.82 14.18
CA GLY A 145 12.66 1.14 13.25
C GLY A 145 13.68 0.27 13.99
N SER A 146 13.87 -0.97 13.53
CA SER A 146 14.87 -1.89 14.07
C SER A 146 15.47 -2.76 12.98
N SER A 147 16.61 -3.41 13.26
CA SER A 147 17.22 -4.37 12.32
C SER A 147 16.36 -5.61 12.04
N PHE A 148 15.28 -5.82 12.81
CA PHE A 148 14.33 -6.90 12.59
C PHE A 148 13.20 -6.50 11.65
N ILE A 149 12.93 -5.19 11.49
CA ILE A 149 11.97 -4.70 10.50
C ILE A 149 12.62 -4.75 9.12
N LEU A 150 12.14 -5.65 8.26
CA LEU A 150 12.60 -5.77 6.87
C LEU A 150 11.79 -4.89 5.91
N GLY A 151 10.60 -4.46 6.33
CA GLY A 151 9.78 -3.53 5.57
C GLY A 151 8.32 -3.57 5.97
N TYR A 152 7.43 -3.51 4.99
CA TYR A 152 5.98 -3.45 5.21
C TYR A 152 5.20 -4.05 4.04
N VAL A 153 3.92 -4.35 4.27
CA VAL A 153 2.98 -4.74 3.21
C VAL A 153 2.10 -3.54 2.90
N ALA A 154 2.14 -3.08 1.65
CA ALA A 154 1.27 -2.03 1.13
C ALA A 154 0.05 -2.65 0.46
N GLU A 155 -1.09 -1.98 0.58
CA GLU A 155 -2.34 -2.37 -0.06
C GLU A 155 -2.95 -1.18 -0.80
N LEU A 156 -3.42 -1.43 -2.01
CA LEU A 156 -4.21 -0.53 -2.82
C LEU A 156 -5.67 -0.96 -2.73
N HIS A 157 -6.46 -0.21 -1.98
CA HIS A 157 -7.90 -0.38 -1.92
C HIS A 157 -8.51 0.09 -3.24
N ILE A 158 -9.41 -0.73 -3.80
CA ILE A 158 -10.34 -0.21 -4.81
C ILE A 158 -11.38 0.61 -4.06
N THR A 159 -11.05 1.87 -3.82
CA THR A 159 -12.09 2.86 -3.60
C THR A 159 -12.86 2.93 -4.91
N ASN A 160 -14.16 2.60 -4.89
CA ASN A 160 -15.06 3.01 -5.95
C ASN A 160 -15.10 4.54 -5.88
N SER A 161 -14.07 5.20 -6.42
CA SER A 161 -14.05 6.64 -6.60
C SER A 161 -15.25 6.94 -7.48
N VAL A 162 -16.30 7.44 -6.85
CA VAL A 162 -17.32 8.19 -7.58
C VAL A 162 -16.51 9.25 -8.33
N PRO A 163 -16.53 9.28 -9.69
CA PRO A 163 -15.86 10.35 -10.39
C PRO A 163 -16.51 11.63 -9.87
N GLU A 164 -15.72 12.49 -9.20
CA GLU A 164 -16.16 13.79 -8.73
C GLU A 164 -17.09 14.40 -9.80
N PRO A 165 -18.40 14.58 -9.54
CA PRO A 165 -19.30 15.10 -10.55
C PRO A 165 -18.96 16.56 -10.81
N GLY A 166 -18.00 16.82 -11.71
CA GLY A 166 -17.73 18.11 -12.33
C GLY A 166 -17.91 19.34 -11.42
N THR A 167 -17.39 19.33 -10.19
CA THR A 167 -17.49 20.50 -9.28
C THR A 167 -16.83 21.75 -9.90
N ILE A 168 -15.95 21.56 -10.89
CA ILE A 168 -15.36 22.64 -11.70
C ILE A 168 -16.37 23.32 -12.65
N LEU A 169 -17.48 22.69 -13.03
CA LEU A 169 -18.48 23.33 -13.91
C LEU A 169 -19.50 24.21 -13.16
N LEU A 170 -19.77 23.95 -11.88
CA LEU A 170 -20.81 24.69 -11.14
C LEU A 170 -20.36 26.09 -10.67
N LEU A 171 -19.05 26.33 -10.59
CA LEU A 171 -18.51 27.67 -10.29
C LEU A 171 -18.58 28.62 -11.51
N GLY A 172 -18.68 28.07 -12.74
CA GLY A 172 -18.75 28.86 -13.97
C GLY A 172 -20.16 29.37 -14.32
N SER A 173 -21.21 28.63 -13.97
CA SER A 173 -22.59 28.98 -14.36
C SER A 173 -23.28 29.97 -13.41
N GLY A 174 -22.74 30.19 -12.21
CA GLY A 174 -23.31 31.12 -11.22
C GLY A 174 -23.10 32.61 -11.54
N LEU A 175 -21.96 32.98 -12.16
CA LEU A 175 -21.65 34.39 -12.42
C LEU A 175 -22.30 34.97 -13.68
N ALA A 176 -22.59 34.14 -14.70
CA ALA A 176 -23.17 34.64 -15.96
C ALA A 176 -24.63 35.11 -15.81
N GLY A 177 -25.37 34.58 -14.83
CA GLY A 177 -26.76 34.96 -14.56
C GLY A 177 -26.94 36.35 -13.93
N LEU A 178 -25.89 36.92 -13.33
CA LEU A 178 -25.95 38.23 -12.66
C LEU A 178 -25.65 39.42 -13.57
N LEU A 179 -25.11 39.21 -14.79
CA LEU A 179 -24.76 40.31 -15.70
C LEU A 179 -25.88 40.71 -16.68
N PHE A 180 -26.99 39.96 -16.78
CA PHE A 180 -28.08 40.24 -17.72
C PHE A 180 -29.42 40.65 -17.08
N ARG A 181 -29.42 41.16 -15.84
CA ARG A 181 -30.62 41.79 -15.25
C ARG A 181 -30.67 43.30 -15.49
N ARG A 182 -30.90 43.64 -16.76
CA ARG A 182 -31.98 44.54 -17.24
C ARG A 182 -32.07 45.95 -16.60
N LYS A 183 -31.71 46.98 -17.38
CA LYS A 183 -32.39 48.30 -17.36
C LYS A 183 -32.74 48.74 -18.79
N LYS A 184 -34.01 48.55 -19.19
CA LYS A 184 -34.65 49.39 -20.21
C LYS A 184 -35.42 50.48 -19.46
N LYS A 185 -35.08 51.75 -19.70
CA LYS A 185 -35.89 52.91 -19.33
C LYS A 185 -36.90 53.15 -20.45
N GLU A 186 -38.17 53.30 -20.10
CA GLU A 186 -39.21 53.80 -21.01
C GLU A 186 -39.14 55.34 -21.06
N ILE A 187 -39.32 55.90 -22.25
CA ILE A 187 -39.44 57.33 -22.52
C ILE A 187 -40.93 57.61 -22.74
N LEU A 188 -41.48 58.53 -21.96
CA LEU A 188 -42.58 59.43 -22.32
C LEU A 188 -42.36 60.74 -21.56
#